data_AF-A0A1L9GXU0-F1
#
_entry.id   AF-A0A1L9GXU0-F1
#
_cell.length_a   1.000
_cell.length_b   1.000
_cell.length_c   1.000
_cell.angle_alpha   90.00
_cell.angle_beta   90.00
_cell.angle_gamma   90.00
#
_symmetry.space_group_name_H-M   'P 1'
#
loop_
_entity.id
_entity.type
_entity.pdbx_description
1 polymer ?
#
loop_
_entity_poly.entity_id
_entity_poly.type
_entity_poly.pdbx_seq_one_letter_code
_entity_poly.pdbx_strand_id
1 'polypeptide(L)'
;MEDKVASIISKGSIRIEVKRSGMLQKMLFTVKRIKIGEHEFVELYLPRHLELNELQRVADETGLPVEAEKMRAFPKGKGAVDFMGL
;
A
#
# COMPACT_ATOMS: atom_id res chain seq x y z
N MET A 1 3.89 -15.90 0.22
CA MET A 1 3.32 -14.54 0.09
C MET A 1 3.54 -13.75 1.38
N GLU A 2 3.40 -14.40 2.55
CA GLU A 2 3.73 -13.83 3.87
C GLU A 2 5.16 -13.27 3.99
N ASP A 3 6.17 -13.96 3.44
CA ASP A 3 7.57 -13.50 3.48
C ASP A 3 7.79 -12.14 2.80
N LYS A 4 7.01 -11.83 1.75
CA LYS A 4 7.11 -10.55 1.03
C LYS A 4 6.58 -9.41 1.90
N VAL A 5 5.42 -9.60 2.53
CA VAL A 5 4.79 -8.61 3.40
C VAL A 5 5.68 -8.30 4.61
N ALA A 6 6.15 -9.33 5.31
CA ALA A 6 7.06 -9.17 6.45
C ALA A 6 8.36 -8.45 6.05
N SER A 7 8.91 -8.74 4.86
CA SER A 7 10.08 -8.04 4.34
C SER A 7 9.82 -6.56 4.06
N ILE A 8 8.67 -6.21 3.48
CA ILE A 8 8.30 -4.82 3.21
C ILE A 8 8.14 -4.05 4.53
N ILE A 9 7.42 -4.64 5.49
CA ILE A 9 7.18 -4.03 6.81
C ILE A 9 8.50 -3.81 7.54
N SER A 10 9.39 -4.81 7.60
CA SER A 10 10.68 -4.70 8.29
C SER A 10 11.63 -3.67 7.65
N LYS A 11 11.60 -3.52 6.32
CA LYS A 11 12.38 -2.49 5.60
C LYS A 11 11.79 -1.08 5.73
N GLY A 12 10.52 -0.97 6.10
CA GLY A 12 9.80 0.29 6.21
C GLY A 12 9.50 0.98 4.86
N SER A 13 9.90 0.40 3.73
CA SER A 13 9.64 0.95 2.40
C SER A 13 9.86 -0.06 1.28
N ILE A 14 9.29 0.22 0.11
CA ILE A 14 9.49 -0.54 -1.12
C ILE A 14 9.44 0.38 -2.34
N ARG A 15 10.28 0.11 -3.36
CA ARG A 15 10.19 0.77 -4.66
C ARG A 15 9.34 -0.07 -5.60
N ILE A 16 8.30 0.53 -6.17
CA ILE A 16 7.36 -0.15 -7.06
C ILE A 16 7.29 0.65 -8.36
N GLU A 17 7.36 -0.06 -9.48
CA GLU A 17 7.12 0.54 -10.79
C GLU A 17 5.63 0.75 -10.99
N VAL A 18 5.23 1.99 -11.27
CA VAL A 18 3.83 2.38 -11.47
C VAL A 18 3.69 3.18 -12.75
N LYS A 19 2.52 3.09 -13.38
CA LYS A 19 2.18 3.89 -14.55
C LYS A 19 1.57 5.22 -14.10
N ARG A 20 2.12 6.34 -14.57
CA ARG A 20 1.56 7.69 -14.35
C ARG A 20 1.55 8.44 -15.66
N SER A 21 0.38 8.92 -16.07
CA SER A 21 0.21 9.72 -17.30
C SER A 21 0.85 9.05 -18.54
N GLY A 22 0.72 7.72 -18.63
CA GLY A 22 1.27 6.93 -19.74
C GLY A 22 2.73 6.49 -19.60
N MET A 23 3.47 6.95 -18.59
CA MET A 23 4.89 6.61 -18.37
C MET A 23 5.08 5.68 -17.16
N LEU A 24 5.99 4.71 -17.28
CA LEU A 24 6.42 3.87 -16.16
C LEU A 24 7.47 4.60 -15.32
N GLN A 25 7.26 4.65 -14.00
CA GLN A 25 8.16 5.30 -13.06
C GLN A 25 8.28 4.46 -11.79
N LYS A 26 9.50 4.36 -11.25
CA LYS A 26 9.73 3.70 -9.94
C LYS A 26 9.49 4.71 -8.83
N MET A 27 8.49 4.42 -8.01
CA MET A 27 8.07 5.28 -6.90
C MET A 27 8.38 4.60 -5.58
N LEU A 28 8.80 5.40 -4.59
CA LEU A 28 9.06 4.91 -3.24
C LEU A 28 7.77 4.98 -2.42
N PHE A 29 7.31 3.83 -1.96
CA PHE A 29 6.24 3.69 -1.00
C PHE A 29 6.84 3.45 0.38
N THR A 30 6.35 4.17 1.38
CA THR A 30 6.79 4.03 2.77
C THR A 30 5.73 3.33 3.59
N VAL A 31 6.13 2.47 4.50
CA VAL A 31 5.24 1.81 5.45
C VAL A 31 4.77 2.84 6.47
N LYS A 32 3.46 2.90 6.72
CA LYS A 32 2.82 3.80 7.67
C LYS A 32 1.86 3.01 8.55
N ARG A 33 1.86 3.29 9.85
CA ARG A 33 0.88 2.77 10.81
C ARG A 33 -0.27 3.75 10.92
N ILE A 34 -1.49 3.27 10.72
CA ILE A 34 -2.71 4.06 10.79
C ILE A 34 -3.54 3.59 11.98
N LYS A 35 -3.95 4.53 12.82
CA LYS A 35 -4.90 4.27 13.89
C LYS A 35 -6.34 4.47 13.41
N ILE A 36 -7.20 3.50 13.67
CA ILE A 36 -8.65 3.56 13.50
C ILE A 36 -9.28 3.20 14.85
N GLY A 37 -9.71 4.22 15.59
CA GLY A 37 -10.16 4.04 16.98
C GLY A 37 -9.05 3.45 17.85
N GLU A 38 -9.35 2.35 18.53
CA GLU A 38 -8.41 1.60 19.37
C GLU A 38 -7.52 0.63 18.57
N HIS A 39 -7.77 0.46 17.27
CA HIS A 39 -7.02 -0.46 16.42
C HIS A 39 -5.97 0.28 15.59
N GLU A 40 -4.90 -0.42 15.23
CA GLU A 40 -3.95 0.04 14.22
C GLU A 40 -3.73 -1.01 13.15
N PHE A 41 -3.41 -0.54 11.95
CA PHE A 41 -3.00 -1.38 10.83
C PHE A 41 -1.90 -0.71 10.03
N VAL A 42 -1.23 -1.51 9.20
CA VAL A 42 -0.13 -1.06 8.35
C VAL A 42 -0.63 -0.83 6.92
N GLU A 43 -0.17 0.26 6.31
CA GLU A 43 -0.37 0.55 4.89
C GLU A 43 0.92 1.02 4.21
N LEU A 44 0.96 0.95 2.89
CA LEU A 44 1.94 1.62 2.06
C LEU A 44 1.45 3.01 1.69
N TYR A 45 2.30 4.01 1.86
CA TYR A 45 1.97 5.40 1.62
C TYR A 45 2.83 5.99 0.51
N LEU A 46 2.19 6.72 -0.40
CA LEU A 46 2.81 7.51 -1.44
C LEU A 46 2.33 8.97 -1.35
N PRO A 47 3.22 9.96 -1.10
CA PRO A 47 2.85 11.37 -1.01
C PRO A 47 2.64 12.03 -2.39
N ARG A 48 2.05 11.32 -3.34
CA ARG A 48 1.80 11.78 -4.72
C ARG A 48 0.59 11.09 -5.32
N HIS A 49 -0.06 11.76 -6.27
CA HIS A 49 -1.18 11.22 -7.00
C HIS A 49 -0.85 9.92 -7.73
N LEU A 50 -1.71 8.91 -7.61
CA LEU A 50 -1.68 7.69 -8.40
C LEU A 50 -3.12 7.35 -8.83
N GLU A 51 -3.28 6.94 -10.08
CA GLU A 51 -4.58 6.54 -10.61
C GLU A 51 -5.11 5.31 -9.86
N LEU A 52 -6.43 5.25 -9.65
CA LEU A 52 -7.08 4.20 -8.85
C LEU A 52 -6.73 2.78 -9.33
N ASN A 53 -6.66 2.56 -10.64
CA ASN A 53 -6.31 1.26 -11.22
C ASN A 53 -4.90 0.81 -10.84
N GLU A 54 -3.94 1.74 -10.86
CA GLU A 54 -2.57 1.46 -10.45
C GLU A 54 -2.47 1.29 -8.94
N LEU A 55 -3.18 2.12 -8.16
CA LEU A 55 -3.25 1.99 -6.72
C LEU A 55 -3.78 0.60 -6.31
N GLN A 56 -4.84 0.13 -6.97
CA GLN A 56 -5.40 -1.20 -6.77
C GLN A 56 -4.41 -2.30 -7.15
N ARG A 57 -3.71 -2.17 -8.30
CA ARG A 57 -2.69 -3.14 -8.72
C ARG A 57 -1.57 -3.25 -7.69
N VAL A 58 -1.10 -2.12 -7.16
CA VAL A 58 -0.04 -2.10 -6.14
C VAL A 58 -0.51 -2.78 -4.86
N ALA A 59 -1.76 -2.55 -4.43
CA ALA A 59 -2.33 -3.22 -3.27
C ALA A 59 -2.38 -4.74 -3.48
N ASP A 60 -2.91 -5.20 -4.61
CA ASP A 60 -2.98 -6.62 -4.96
C ASP A 60 -1.58 -7.28 -5.01
N GLU A 61 -0.60 -6.60 -5.61
CA GLU A 61 0.76 -7.14 -5.80
C GLU A 61 1.57 -7.21 -4.49
N THR A 62 1.37 -6.23 -3.61
CA THR A 62 2.09 -6.15 -2.32
C THR A 62 1.38 -6.94 -1.23
N GLY A 63 0.07 -7.17 -1.37
CA GLY A 63 -0.77 -7.76 -0.35
C GLY A 63 -1.04 -6.82 0.82
N LEU A 64 -0.73 -5.52 0.70
CA LEU A 64 -0.93 -4.49 1.72
C LEU A 64 -1.92 -3.42 1.24
N PRO A 65 -2.64 -2.74 2.15
CA PRO A 65 -3.36 -1.52 1.82
C PRO A 65 -2.40 -0.45 1.30
N VAL A 66 -2.84 0.36 0.34
CA VAL A 66 -2.01 1.42 -0.25
C VAL A 66 -2.79 2.73 -0.27
N GLU A 67 -2.17 3.80 0.20
CA GLU A 67 -2.70 5.16 0.19
C GLU A 67 -1.85 6.07 -0.71
N ALA A 68 -2.53 6.84 -1.57
CA ALA A 68 -1.96 7.90 -2.39
C ALA A 68 -2.90 9.11 -2.41
N GLU A 69 -2.43 10.29 -2.00
CA GLU A 69 -3.23 11.54 -1.95
C GLU A 69 -4.67 11.37 -1.41
N LYS A 70 -4.81 10.77 -0.23
CA LYS A 70 -6.10 10.50 0.46
C LYS A 70 -7.01 9.48 -0.22
N MET A 71 -6.59 8.88 -1.34
CA MET A 71 -7.23 7.68 -1.88
C MET A 71 -6.56 6.45 -1.30
N ARG A 72 -7.35 5.47 -0.88
CA ARG A 72 -6.86 4.20 -0.35
C ARG A 72 -7.45 3.04 -1.16
N ALA A 73 -6.61 2.09 -1.53
CA ALA A 73 -7.02 0.82 -2.09
C ALA A 73 -6.62 -0.32 -1.14
N PHE A 74 -7.51 -1.31 -1.02
CA PHE A 74 -7.23 -2.56 -0.33
C PHE A 74 -7.03 -3.66 -1.35
N PRO A 75 -6.21 -4.70 -1.06
CA PRO A 75 -6.12 -5.85 -1.93
C PRO A 75 -7.50 -6.47 -2.16
N LYS A 76 -7.76 -6.98 -3.36
CA LYS A 76 -9.07 -7.55 -3.73
C LYS A 76 -9.56 -8.56 -2.71
N GLY A 77 -10.82 -8.39 -2.30
CA GLY A 77 -11.49 -9.26 -1.34
C GLY A 77 -11.10 -9.01 0.13
N LYS A 78 -10.26 -8.01 0.40
CA LYS A 78 -9.87 -7.60 1.76
C LYS A 78 -10.36 -6.20 2.10
N GLY A 79 -10.57 -5.94 3.38
CA GLY A 79 -10.87 -4.64 3.95
C GLY A 79 -9.96 -4.31 5.11
N ALA A 80 -10.21 -3.19 5.79
CA ALA A 80 -9.37 -2.71 6.89
C ALA A 80 -9.24 -3.72 8.05
N VAL A 81 -10.29 -4.51 8.31
CA VAL A 81 -10.32 -5.51 9.39
C VAL A 81 -9.28 -6.61 9.17
N ASP A 82 -9.02 -6.99 7.92
CA ASP A 82 -8.03 -8.03 7.57
C ASP A 82 -6.58 -7.62 7.85
N PHE A 83 -6.34 -6.34 8.14
CA PHE A 83 -5.01 -5.78 8.38
C PHE A 83 -4.79 -5.29 9.82
N MET A 84 -5.79 -5.41 10.69
CA MET A 84 -5.63 -5.00 12.09
C MET A 84 -4.63 -5.92 12.81
N GLY A 85 -3.65 -5.33 13.50
CA GLY A 85 -2.65 -6.09 14.28
C GLY A 85 -1.47 -6.65 13.50
N LEU A 86 -1.28 -6.24 12.24
CA LEU A 86 -0.11 -6.55 11.41
C LEU A 86 1.12 -5.66 11.71
#